data_AF-A0A8I5P3A4-F1
#
_entry.id   AF-A0A8I5P3A4-F1
#
_cell.length_a   1.000
_cell.length_b   1.000
_cell.length_c   1.000
_cell.angle_alpha   90.00
_cell.angle_beta   90.00
_cell.angle_gamma   90.00
#
_symmetry.space_group_name_H-M   'P 1'
#
loop_
_entity.id
_entity.type
_entity.pdbx_description
1 polymer ?
#
loop_
_entity_poly.entity_id
_entity_poly.type
_entity_poly.pdbx_seq_one_letter_code
_entity_poly.pdbx_strand_id
1 'polypeptide(L)'
;MAAAAAGTATSQRFFQSFSDALIDEDPQTALEELTKALEEKPDDAQYYCQRAYCHILLGNYCVAVADAKKSLKLNPNNSTAMLRKGICEYHEKNYAAALETFTEGQKLDSSESEVWTHQSKIKYDWYQTESQVVITLMIKNVQKNDVNVEFSEKELSALVKLPSGEDYNLKLELLHPIIPEQSTFKVLSTKIEIKLKKPEAVRWEKLEGQGDVPTPKQFVADVKNLYPSSSPYTRNWDKLVGEIKEEEKNEKLEGDAALNRLFQQIYSDGSDEVKRAMNKSFMESGGTVLSTNWSDVGKRKVEINPPDDMEWKKY
;
A
#
# COMPACT_ATOMS: atom_id res chain seq x y z
N MET A 1 34.63 73.47 12.71
CA MET A 1 35.48 72.28 12.96
C MET A 1 34.51 71.14 13.28
N ALA A 2 33.92 70.46 12.28
CA ALA A 2 34.50 69.36 11.49
C ALA A 2 34.87 68.16 12.40
N ALA A 3 34.54 66.91 12.16
CA ALA A 3 33.73 66.23 11.16
C ALA A 3 33.43 64.82 11.72
N ALA A 4 32.45 64.15 11.11
CA ALA A 4 32.00 62.80 11.41
C ALA A 4 33.14 61.74 11.42
N ALA A 5 33.06 60.81 12.36
CA ALA A 5 33.71 59.50 12.28
C ALA A 5 32.96 58.50 13.18
N ALA A 6 31.68 58.26 12.88
CA ALA A 6 31.01 57.05 13.31
C ALA A 6 31.42 55.95 12.33
N GLY A 7 32.51 55.25 12.67
CA GLY A 7 32.94 54.07 11.94
C GLY A 7 31.83 53.03 12.00
N THR A 8 31.19 52.82 10.84
CA THR A 8 30.28 51.70 10.60
C THR A 8 31.05 50.40 10.84
N ALA A 9 30.72 49.71 11.92
CA ALA A 9 31.12 48.34 12.18
C ALA A 9 30.37 47.41 11.20
N THR A 10 30.77 47.44 9.93
CA THR A 10 30.26 46.56 8.88
C THR A 10 31.42 45.77 8.30
N SER A 11 32.13 45.05 9.15
CA SER A 11 33.16 44.11 8.74
C SER A 11 33.09 42.91 9.69
N GLN A 12 32.94 41.72 9.12
CA GLN A 12 32.90 40.39 9.76
C GLN A 12 31.53 39.88 10.21
N ARG A 13 30.62 39.61 9.25
CA ARG A 13 29.87 38.35 9.29
C ARG A 13 30.71 37.32 8.53
N PHE A 14 31.66 36.70 9.24
CA PHE A 14 32.44 35.58 8.73
C PHE A 14 31.49 34.42 8.40
N PHE A 15 31.39 34.07 7.12
CA PHE A 15 30.95 32.78 6.57
C PHE A 15 30.02 31.96 7.48
N GLN A 16 28.83 32.49 7.73
CA GLN A 16 27.74 31.63 8.18
C GLN A 16 27.44 30.68 7.02
N SER A 17 27.28 29.40 7.33
CA SER A 17 26.67 28.44 6.40
C SER A 17 25.43 29.13 5.80
N PHE A 18 25.40 29.32 4.48
CA PHE A 18 24.22 29.84 3.78
C PHE A 18 23.13 28.78 3.85
N SER A 19 22.47 28.68 5.00
CA SER A 19 21.33 27.79 5.18
C SER A 19 20.24 28.20 4.20
N ASP A 20 19.52 27.24 3.63
CA ASP A 20 18.45 27.53 2.68
C ASP A 20 17.41 28.50 3.28
N ALA A 21 17.14 28.45 4.60
CA ALA A 21 16.26 29.39 5.30
C ALA A 21 16.72 30.87 5.23
N LEU A 22 18.03 31.12 5.23
CA LEU A 22 18.58 32.48 5.10
C LEU A 22 18.44 32.98 3.66
N ILE A 23 18.57 32.07 2.70
CA ILE A 23 18.40 32.37 1.28
C ILE A 23 16.94 32.67 0.96
N ASP A 24 16.00 31.98 1.60
CA ASP A 24 14.56 32.20 1.43
C ASP A 24 14.10 33.57 1.95
N GLU A 25 14.75 34.09 3.00
CA GLU A 25 14.42 35.39 3.60
C GLU A 25 14.83 36.57 2.71
N ASP A 26 16.06 36.52 2.17
CA ASP A 26 16.57 37.52 1.24
C ASP A 26 17.49 36.92 0.16
N PRO A 27 16.93 36.48 -0.99
CA PRO A 27 17.70 35.83 -2.04
C PRO A 27 18.63 36.80 -2.79
N GLN A 28 18.38 38.11 -2.75
CA GLN A 28 19.22 39.11 -3.41
C GLN A 28 20.50 39.35 -2.63
N THR A 29 20.38 39.61 -1.32
CA THR A 29 21.56 39.78 -0.46
C THR A 29 22.40 38.49 -0.43
N ALA A 30 21.75 37.32 -0.32
CA ALA A 30 22.44 36.03 -0.35
C ALA A 30 23.23 35.81 -1.65
N LEU A 31 22.70 36.23 -2.81
CA LEU A 31 23.38 36.12 -4.10
C LEU A 31 24.66 36.97 -4.16
N GLU A 32 24.62 38.19 -3.64
CA GLU A 32 25.80 39.07 -3.57
C GLU A 32 26.89 38.49 -2.66
N GLU A 33 26.50 37.98 -1.50
CA GLU A 33 27.42 37.35 -0.54
C GLU A 33 28.04 36.06 -1.12
N LEU A 34 27.23 35.21 -1.77
CA LEU A 34 27.72 34.01 -2.44
C LEU A 34 28.64 34.32 -3.62
N THR A 35 28.41 35.43 -4.33
CA THR A 35 29.28 35.86 -5.42
C THR A 35 30.65 36.28 -4.89
N LYS A 36 30.70 37.05 -3.80
CA LYS A 36 31.96 37.41 -3.11
C LYS A 36 32.67 36.16 -2.56
N ALA A 37 31.91 35.23 -1.95
CA ALA A 37 32.45 33.97 -1.45
C ALA A 37 33.12 33.14 -2.56
N LEU A 38 32.55 33.15 -3.77
CA LEU A 38 33.10 32.46 -4.94
C LEU A 38 34.32 33.18 -5.56
N GLU A 39 34.47 34.50 -5.35
CA GLU A 39 35.72 35.20 -5.72
C GLU A 39 36.89 34.75 -4.84
N GLU A 40 36.63 34.47 -3.56
CA GLU A 40 37.65 33.97 -2.63
C GLU A 40 37.90 32.46 -2.79
N LYS A 41 36.83 31.68 -3.05
CA LYS A 41 36.87 30.22 -3.21
C LYS A 41 36.17 29.79 -4.50
N PRO A 42 36.86 29.88 -5.66
CA PRO A 42 36.25 29.64 -6.96
C PRO A 42 35.87 28.19 -7.24
N ASP A 43 36.34 27.23 -6.44
CA ASP A 43 36.17 25.78 -6.64
C ASP A 43 35.24 25.13 -5.59
N ASP A 44 34.47 25.92 -4.84
CA ASP A 44 33.54 25.40 -3.85
C ASP A 44 32.20 24.98 -4.51
N ALA A 45 31.97 23.67 -4.59
CA ALA A 45 30.76 23.09 -5.18
C ALA A 45 29.47 23.52 -4.46
N GLN A 46 29.53 23.74 -3.14
CA GLN A 46 28.36 24.07 -2.34
C GLN A 46 27.91 25.51 -2.59
N TYR A 47 28.85 26.46 -2.74
CA TYR A 47 28.52 27.84 -3.07
C TYR A 47 27.88 27.97 -4.46
N TYR A 48 28.32 27.22 -5.46
CA TYR A 48 27.61 27.17 -6.74
C TYR A 48 26.20 26.58 -6.60
N CYS A 49 26.04 25.54 -5.78
CA CYS A 49 24.72 24.95 -5.53
C CYS A 49 23.77 25.96 -4.85
N GLN A 50 24.24 26.67 -3.83
CA GLN A 50 23.49 27.70 -3.11
C GLN A 50 23.19 28.92 -4.00
N ARG A 51 24.15 29.37 -4.82
CA ARG A 51 23.92 30.49 -5.74
C ARG A 51 22.89 30.13 -6.83
N ALA A 52 22.91 28.88 -7.31
CA ALA A 52 21.85 28.37 -8.19
C ALA A 52 20.47 28.46 -7.55
N TYR A 53 20.36 28.20 -6.24
CA TYR A 53 19.10 28.33 -5.51
C TYR A 53 18.61 29.77 -5.39
N CYS A 54 19.50 30.72 -5.08
CA CYS A 54 19.16 32.14 -5.13
C CYS A 54 18.64 32.55 -6.51
N HIS A 55 19.30 32.10 -7.59
CA HIS A 55 18.86 32.36 -8.95
C HIS A 55 17.50 31.71 -9.28
N ILE A 56 17.20 30.51 -8.76
CA ILE A 56 15.87 29.87 -8.88
C ILE A 56 14.80 30.74 -8.22
N LEU A 57 15.00 31.18 -6.97
CA LEU A 57 14.05 32.02 -6.25
C LEU A 57 13.79 33.36 -6.95
N LEU A 58 14.82 33.91 -7.60
CA LEU A 58 14.74 35.14 -8.38
C LEU A 58 14.20 34.94 -9.82
N GLY A 59 13.90 33.70 -10.23
CA GLY A 59 13.39 33.38 -11.57
C GLY A 59 14.45 33.40 -12.69
N ASN A 60 15.73 33.46 -12.33
CA ASN A 60 16.88 33.51 -13.23
C ASN A 60 17.36 32.10 -13.60
N TYR A 61 16.49 31.28 -14.20
CA TYR A 61 16.73 29.85 -14.42
C TYR A 61 17.97 29.53 -15.29
N CYS A 62 18.23 30.33 -16.33
CA CYS A 62 19.39 30.11 -17.22
C CYS A 62 20.74 30.21 -16.49
N VAL A 63 20.86 31.17 -15.58
CA VAL A 63 22.06 31.33 -14.75
C VAL A 63 22.14 30.22 -13.70
N ALA A 64 21.00 29.86 -13.11
CA ALA A 64 20.92 28.76 -12.15
C ALA A 64 21.35 27.41 -12.75
N VAL A 65 20.98 27.10 -14.01
CA VAL A 65 21.45 25.88 -14.72
C VAL A 65 22.96 25.88 -14.84
N ALA A 66 23.57 27.01 -15.19
CA ALA A 66 25.02 27.12 -15.35
C ALA A 66 25.75 26.85 -14.02
N ASP A 67 25.26 27.43 -12.93
CA ASP A 67 25.80 27.21 -11.59
C ASP A 67 25.59 25.79 -11.10
N ALA A 68 24.40 25.20 -11.29
CA ALA A 68 24.13 23.82 -10.93
C ALA A 68 25.02 22.84 -11.71
N LYS A 69 25.26 23.08 -13.01
CA LYS A 69 26.20 22.30 -13.82
C LYS A 69 27.64 22.44 -13.32
N LYS A 70 28.05 23.63 -12.87
CA LYS A 70 29.39 23.84 -12.30
C LYS A 70 29.54 23.14 -10.95
N SER A 71 28.53 23.18 -10.10
CA SER A 71 28.48 22.42 -8.85
C SER A 71 28.62 20.90 -9.09
N LEU A 72 27.86 20.34 -10.05
CA LEU A 72 27.93 18.92 -10.40
C LEU A 72 29.27 18.51 -11.03
N LYS A 73 29.96 19.42 -11.73
CA LYS A 73 31.33 19.17 -12.23
C LYS A 73 32.35 19.04 -11.09
N LEU A 74 32.17 19.82 -10.03
CA LEU A 74 33.05 19.82 -8.87
C LEU A 74 32.70 18.68 -7.89
N ASN A 75 31.41 18.38 -7.72
CA ASN A 75 30.91 17.26 -6.94
C ASN A 75 29.78 16.53 -7.70
N PRO A 76 30.12 15.43 -8.41
CA PRO A 76 29.14 14.66 -9.19
C PRO A 76 28.03 14.01 -8.36
N ASN A 77 28.26 13.78 -7.06
CA ASN A 77 27.29 13.13 -6.17
C ASN A 77 26.42 14.14 -5.40
N ASN A 78 26.39 15.41 -5.80
CA ASN A 78 25.56 16.41 -5.16
C ASN A 78 24.10 16.31 -5.64
N SER A 79 23.29 15.50 -4.93
CA SER A 79 21.87 15.30 -5.21
C SER A 79 21.07 16.62 -5.21
N THR A 80 21.40 17.55 -4.32
CA THR A 80 20.76 18.87 -4.24
C THR A 80 21.03 19.72 -5.50
N ALA A 81 22.27 19.73 -6.00
CA ALA A 81 22.61 20.45 -7.23
C ALA A 81 21.92 19.83 -8.46
N MET A 82 21.77 18.51 -8.47
CA MET A 82 21.04 17.76 -9.49
C MET A 82 19.55 18.12 -9.52
N LEU A 83 18.92 18.15 -8.35
CA LEU A 83 17.53 18.57 -8.18
C LEU A 83 17.33 20.01 -8.67
N ARG A 84 18.20 20.93 -8.24
CA ARG A 84 18.18 22.34 -8.66
C ARG A 84 18.33 22.48 -10.17
N LYS A 85 19.21 21.71 -10.82
CA LYS A 85 19.34 21.64 -12.29
C LYS A 85 18.03 21.21 -12.95
N GLY A 86 17.40 20.13 -12.49
CA GLY A 86 16.15 19.62 -13.05
C GLY A 86 14.99 20.61 -12.91
N ILE A 87 14.88 21.30 -11.77
CA ILE A 87 13.89 22.38 -11.56
C ILE A 87 14.07 23.49 -12.59
N CYS A 88 15.31 23.93 -12.81
CA CYS A 88 15.56 24.98 -13.78
C CYS A 88 15.21 24.56 -15.21
N GLU A 89 15.64 23.37 -15.64
CA GLU A 89 15.33 22.84 -16.97
C GLU A 89 13.82 22.69 -17.21
N TYR A 90 13.06 22.36 -16.16
CA TYR A 90 11.60 22.33 -16.19
C TYR A 90 11.00 23.73 -16.43
N HIS A 91 11.47 24.74 -15.70
CA HIS A 91 11.01 26.12 -15.86
C HIS A 91 11.44 26.75 -17.19
N GLU A 92 12.53 26.27 -17.79
CA GLU A 92 12.95 26.61 -19.15
C GLU A 92 12.16 25.88 -20.25
N LYS A 93 11.16 25.06 -19.88
CA LYS A 93 10.35 24.22 -20.78
C LYS A 93 11.14 23.15 -21.53
N ASN A 94 12.34 22.82 -21.06
CA ASN A 94 13.13 21.71 -21.58
C ASN A 94 12.78 20.42 -20.83
N TYR A 95 11.53 19.96 -21.01
CA TYR A 95 10.98 18.83 -20.25
C TYR A 95 11.73 17.52 -20.48
N ALA A 96 12.30 17.31 -21.67
CA ALA A 96 13.09 16.13 -21.98
C ALA A 96 14.37 16.07 -21.13
N ALA A 97 15.13 17.16 -21.10
CA ALA A 97 16.33 17.26 -20.26
C ALA A 97 15.99 17.19 -18.76
N ALA A 98 14.91 17.86 -18.34
CA ALA A 98 14.46 17.82 -16.95
C ALA A 98 14.12 16.39 -16.50
N LEU A 99 13.41 15.62 -17.33
CA LEU A 99 13.09 14.23 -17.04
C LEU A 99 14.35 13.40 -16.86
N GLU A 100 15.30 13.49 -17.80
CA GLU A 100 16.59 12.79 -17.68
C GLU A 100 17.31 13.17 -16.38
N THR A 101 17.45 14.46 -16.09
CA THR A 101 18.10 14.96 -14.87
C THR A 101 17.42 14.44 -13.60
N PHE A 102 16.09 14.42 -13.54
CA PHE A 102 15.37 13.87 -12.37
C PHE A 102 15.54 12.36 -12.25
N THR A 103 15.54 11.62 -13.36
CA THR A 103 15.76 10.17 -13.32
C THR A 103 17.18 9.81 -12.87
N GLU A 104 18.18 10.57 -13.31
CA GLU A 104 19.55 10.38 -12.84
C GLU A 104 19.68 10.78 -11.36
N GLY A 105 19.02 11.86 -10.92
CA GLY A 105 19.01 12.28 -9.52
C GLY A 105 18.39 11.24 -8.61
N GLN A 106 17.29 10.62 -9.04
CA GLN A 106 16.68 9.49 -8.34
C GLN A 106 17.63 8.30 -8.23
N LYS A 107 18.44 8.00 -9.25
CA LYS A 107 19.44 6.92 -9.18
C LYS A 107 20.56 7.21 -8.20
N LEU A 108 20.96 8.49 -8.04
CA LEU A 108 21.97 8.88 -7.05
C LEU A 108 21.43 8.80 -5.61
N ASP A 109 20.19 9.23 -5.39
CA ASP A 109 19.52 9.10 -4.08
C ASP A 109 19.21 7.62 -3.75
N SER A 110 18.85 6.86 -4.79
CA SER A 110 18.70 5.40 -4.68
C SER A 110 20.04 4.76 -4.36
N SER A 111 21.16 5.11 -5.00
CA SER A 111 22.45 4.51 -4.70
C SER A 111 22.97 4.89 -3.30
N GLU A 112 22.66 6.09 -2.82
CA GLU A 112 22.93 6.53 -1.44
C GLU A 112 22.05 5.78 -0.41
N SER A 113 20.78 5.48 -0.76
CA SER A 113 19.89 4.60 0.01
C SER A 113 20.22 3.10 -0.12
N GLU A 114 20.77 2.65 -1.25
CA GLU A 114 21.09 1.26 -1.58
C GLU A 114 22.30 0.76 -0.77
N VAL A 115 23.24 1.65 -0.42
CA VAL A 115 24.37 1.32 0.47
C VAL A 115 23.89 1.04 1.92
N TRP A 116 22.66 1.42 2.29
CA TRP A 116 22.12 1.16 3.64
C TRP A 116 20.83 0.32 3.69
N THR A 117 20.21 -0.05 2.57
CA THR A 117 18.89 -0.73 2.61
C THR A 117 18.65 -1.85 1.57
N HIS A 118 19.69 -2.53 1.10
CA HIS A 118 19.51 -3.84 0.45
C HIS A 118 19.38 -5.02 1.42
N GLN A 119 19.07 -4.79 2.70
CA GLN A 119 18.37 -5.85 3.44
C GLN A 119 16.93 -5.79 2.97
N SER A 120 16.53 -6.73 2.11
CA SER A 120 15.14 -7.02 1.74
C SER A 120 14.26 -6.87 3.00
N LYS A 121 13.59 -5.72 3.17
CA LYS A 121 12.81 -5.44 4.37
C LYS A 121 11.56 -6.30 4.29
N ILE A 122 11.68 -7.56 4.75
CA ILE A 122 10.60 -8.51 4.81
C ILE A 122 9.49 -7.85 5.62
N LYS A 123 8.33 -7.70 4.99
CA LYS A 123 7.16 -7.16 5.66
C LYS A 123 6.77 -8.10 6.79
N TYR A 124 6.67 -7.54 8.00
CA TYR A 124 6.05 -8.21 9.12
C TYR A 124 4.88 -7.39 9.64
N ASP A 125 3.94 -8.08 10.26
CA ASP A 125 2.76 -7.49 10.89
C ASP A 125 2.59 -8.11 12.28
N TRP A 126 1.92 -7.43 13.20
CA TRP A 126 1.66 -7.97 14.53
C TRP A 126 0.29 -7.59 15.04
N TYR A 127 -0.29 -8.50 15.80
CA TYR A 127 -1.52 -8.26 16.55
C TYR A 127 -1.38 -8.87 17.94
N GLN A 128 -2.32 -8.58 18.82
CA GLN A 128 -2.31 -9.09 20.18
C GLN A 128 -3.70 -9.56 20.60
N THR A 129 -3.71 -10.49 21.53
CA THR A 129 -4.86 -10.94 22.30
C THR A 129 -4.65 -10.57 23.76
N GLU A 130 -5.57 -10.92 24.65
CA GLU A 130 -5.39 -10.69 26.09
C GLU A 130 -4.14 -11.41 26.64
N SER A 131 -3.79 -12.58 26.08
CA SER A 131 -2.76 -13.45 26.65
C SER A 131 -1.49 -13.60 25.79
N GLN A 132 -1.52 -13.17 24.53
CA GLN A 132 -0.43 -13.37 23.58
C GLN A 132 -0.24 -12.18 22.64
N VAL A 133 1.00 -11.97 22.19
CA VAL A 133 1.34 -11.12 21.04
C VAL A 133 1.76 -12.02 19.89
N VAL A 134 1.23 -11.80 18.70
CA VAL A 134 1.52 -12.63 17.53
C VAL A 134 2.15 -11.75 16.46
N ILE A 135 3.36 -12.11 16.05
CA ILE A 135 4.12 -11.45 14.99
C ILE A 135 4.12 -12.39 13.77
N THR A 136 3.85 -11.84 12.60
CA THR A 136 3.76 -12.58 11.34
C THR A 136 4.79 -12.04 10.36
N LEU A 137 5.76 -12.87 9.99
CA LEU A 137 6.75 -12.58 8.96
C LEU A 137 6.28 -13.14 7.61
N MET A 138 6.13 -12.29 6.59
CA MET A 138 5.62 -12.69 5.28
C MET A 138 6.74 -13.27 4.39
N ILE A 139 7.18 -14.48 4.73
CA ILE A 139 8.24 -15.20 3.99
C ILE A 139 7.65 -16.48 3.38
N LYS A 140 7.81 -16.63 2.06
CA LYS A 140 7.30 -17.78 1.31
C LYS A 140 8.37 -18.87 1.19
N ASN A 141 7.91 -20.12 1.18
CA ASN A 141 8.73 -21.29 0.84
C ASN A 141 9.94 -21.51 1.77
N VAL A 142 9.79 -21.26 3.06
CA VAL A 142 10.82 -21.51 4.08
C VAL A 142 10.55 -22.83 4.78
N GLN A 143 11.59 -23.64 4.99
CA GLN A 143 11.50 -24.88 5.75
C GLN A 143 11.70 -24.62 7.24
N LYS A 144 11.15 -25.50 8.09
CA LYS A 144 11.27 -25.37 9.55
C LYS A 144 12.73 -25.39 10.03
N ASN A 145 13.61 -26.12 9.35
CA ASN A 145 15.03 -26.24 9.72
C ASN A 145 15.84 -24.98 9.42
N ASP A 146 15.31 -24.08 8.57
CA ASP A 146 15.97 -22.86 8.13
C ASP A 146 15.60 -21.64 8.98
N VAL A 147 14.79 -21.86 10.03
CA VAL A 147 14.28 -20.81 10.93
C VAL A 147 14.76 -21.11 12.35
N ASN A 148 15.54 -20.19 12.90
CA ASN A 148 15.89 -20.18 14.31
C ASN A 148 15.25 -18.96 14.99
N VAL A 149 14.51 -19.17 16.07
CA VAL A 149 13.88 -18.10 16.84
C VAL A 149 14.30 -18.23 18.30
N GLU A 150 14.93 -17.19 18.80
CA GLU A 150 15.39 -17.08 20.17
C GLU A 150 14.53 -16.06 20.92
N PHE A 151 14.04 -16.48 22.08
CA PHE A 151 13.18 -15.67 22.95
C PHE A 151 13.96 -15.28 24.20
N SER A 152 13.97 -13.99 24.50
CA SER A 152 14.46 -13.41 25.76
C SER A 152 13.32 -12.64 26.43
N GLU A 153 13.46 -12.29 27.71
CA GLU A 153 12.40 -11.61 28.46
C GLU A 153 11.91 -10.33 27.78
N LYS A 154 12.79 -9.56 27.14
CA LYS A 154 12.47 -8.31 26.43
C LYS A 154 13.02 -8.25 25.02
N GLU A 155 13.54 -9.34 24.48
CA GLU A 155 14.09 -9.35 23.13
C GLU A 155 13.59 -10.57 22.37
N LEU A 156 13.36 -10.39 21.07
CA LEU A 156 13.08 -11.44 20.12
C LEU A 156 14.13 -11.39 19.01
N SER A 157 14.78 -12.51 18.73
CA SER A 157 15.68 -12.66 17.60
C SER A 157 15.19 -13.80 16.71
N ALA A 158 14.88 -13.52 15.45
CA ALA A 158 14.47 -14.52 14.48
C ALA A 158 15.40 -14.49 13.28
N LEU A 159 16.21 -15.53 13.15
CA LEU A 159 17.10 -15.78 12.02
C LEU A 159 16.41 -16.72 11.03
N VAL A 160 16.28 -16.29 9.79
CA VAL A 160 15.64 -17.04 8.72
C VAL A 160 16.57 -17.11 7.53
N LYS A 161 16.97 -18.32 7.13
CA LYS A 161 17.74 -18.53 5.89
C LYS A 161 16.78 -18.53 4.71
N LEU A 162 16.93 -17.55 3.81
CA LEU A 162 16.07 -17.46 2.64
C LEU A 162 16.56 -18.40 1.53
N PRO A 163 15.66 -18.93 0.68
CA PRO A 163 16.04 -19.70 -0.49
C PRO A 163 16.81 -18.87 -1.54
N SER A 164 16.81 -17.53 -1.42
CA SER A 164 17.63 -16.63 -2.24
C SER A 164 19.12 -16.61 -1.85
N GLY A 165 19.49 -17.24 -0.72
CA GLY A 165 20.87 -17.30 -0.22
C GLY A 165 21.25 -16.16 0.75
N GLU A 166 20.34 -15.21 0.99
CA GLU A 166 20.52 -14.16 2.00
C GLU A 166 19.87 -14.57 3.33
N ASP A 167 20.60 -14.45 4.42
CA ASP A 167 20.05 -14.68 5.76
C ASP A 167 19.32 -13.42 6.24
N TYR A 168 18.05 -13.57 6.59
CA TYR A 168 17.24 -12.52 7.18
C TYR A 168 17.27 -12.60 8.71
N ASN A 169 17.67 -11.52 9.37
CA ASN A 169 17.68 -11.42 10.83
C ASN A 169 16.71 -10.35 11.30
N LEU A 170 15.66 -10.77 12.00
CA LEU A 170 14.74 -9.88 12.70
C LEU A 170 15.11 -9.83 14.18
N LYS A 171 15.69 -8.72 14.62
CA LYS A 171 15.90 -8.43 16.04
C LYS A 171 14.90 -7.35 16.49
N LEU A 172 14.08 -7.67 17.48
CA LEU A 172 13.12 -6.74 18.09
C LEU A 172 13.40 -6.57 19.59
N GLU A 173 13.43 -5.32 20.04
CA GLU A 173 13.48 -4.95 21.46
C GLU A 173 12.06 -4.68 21.96
N LEU A 174 11.48 -5.65 22.67
CA LEU A 174 10.08 -5.64 23.08
C LEU A 174 9.83 -4.63 24.19
N LEU A 175 8.76 -3.84 24.05
CA LEU A 175 8.38 -2.84 25.05
C LEU A 175 8.00 -3.46 26.41
N HIS A 176 7.36 -4.63 26.39
CA HIS A 176 6.88 -5.33 27.58
C HIS A 176 7.53 -6.72 27.69
N PRO A 177 7.69 -7.24 28.92
CA PRO A 177 8.26 -8.56 29.12
C PRO A 177 7.35 -9.67 28.59
N ILE A 178 7.95 -10.74 28.11
CA ILE A 178 7.29 -11.98 27.67
C ILE A 178 7.75 -13.16 28.53
N ILE A 179 7.03 -14.29 28.46
CA ILE A 179 7.47 -15.56 29.05
C ILE A 179 8.15 -16.38 27.94
N PRO A 180 9.49 -16.48 27.89
CA PRO A 180 10.20 -17.15 26.79
C PRO A 180 9.83 -18.63 26.68
N GLU A 181 9.73 -19.33 27.81
CA GLU A 181 9.44 -20.78 27.87
C GLU A 181 8.07 -21.16 27.29
N GLN A 182 7.12 -20.22 27.28
CA GLN A 182 5.76 -20.43 26.76
C GLN A 182 5.55 -19.77 25.39
N SER A 183 6.58 -19.12 24.86
CA SER A 183 6.57 -18.50 23.53
C SER A 183 6.94 -19.54 22.48
N THR A 184 6.25 -19.51 21.34
CA THR A 184 6.37 -20.55 20.31
C THR A 184 6.37 -19.92 18.92
N PHE A 185 6.90 -20.62 17.92
CA PHE A 185 6.78 -20.20 16.53
C PHE A 185 6.29 -21.34 15.64
N LYS A 186 5.65 -20.98 14.53
CA LYS A 186 5.14 -21.91 13.52
C LYS A 186 5.54 -21.41 12.14
N VAL A 187 6.22 -22.27 11.39
CA VAL A 187 6.57 -22.03 9.99
C VAL A 187 5.43 -22.56 9.11
N LEU A 188 4.87 -21.69 8.27
CA LEU A 188 3.86 -22.02 7.25
C LEU A 188 4.47 -21.79 5.86
N SER A 189 3.80 -22.28 4.82
CA SER A 189 4.26 -22.14 3.43
C SER A 189 4.32 -20.68 2.94
N THR A 190 3.49 -19.80 3.52
CA THR A 190 3.35 -18.40 3.11
C THR A 190 3.89 -17.39 4.11
N LYS A 191 4.16 -17.81 5.35
CA LYS A 191 4.51 -16.93 6.46
C LYS A 191 5.11 -17.69 7.64
N ILE A 192 5.78 -16.98 8.54
CA ILE A 192 6.22 -17.50 9.84
C ILE A 192 5.43 -16.75 10.92
N GLU A 193 4.74 -17.49 11.79
CA GLU A 193 4.01 -16.93 12.93
C GLU A 193 4.81 -17.14 14.21
N ILE A 194 5.16 -16.06 14.89
CA ILE A 194 5.84 -16.06 16.18
C ILE A 194 4.82 -15.61 17.23
N LYS A 195 4.57 -16.47 18.22
CA LYS A 195 3.62 -16.24 19.31
C LYS A 195 4.38 -16.03 20.60
N LEU A 196 4.29 -14.81 21.13
CA LEU A 196 4.89 -14.41 22.40
C LEU A 196 3.84 -14.50 23.50
N LYS A 197 4.16 -15.21 24.58
CA LYS A 197 3.27 -15.30 25.74
C LYS A 197 3.45 -14.08 26.63
N LYS A 198 2.34 -13.40 26.96
CA LYS A 198 2.35 -12.29 27.91
C LYS A 198 2.28 -12.81 29.36
N PRO A 199 3.05 -12.23 30.30
CA PRO A 199 2.93 -12.55 31.73
C PRO A 199 1.65 -11.99 32.33
N GLU A 200 1.22 -10.80 31.86
CA GLU A 200 0.04 -10.10 32.34
C GLU A 200 -0.88 -9.72 31.18
N ALA A 201 -2.18 -9.57 31.46
CA ALA A 201 -3.19 -9.13 30.51
C ALA A 201 -3.12 -7.61 30.24
N VAL A 202 -1.95 -7.15 29.78
CA VAL A 202 -1.68 -5.75 29.44
C VAL A 202 -1.81 -5.55 27.93
N ARG A 203 -2.40 -4.43 27.51
CA ARG A 203 -2.49 -4.04 26.10
C ARG A 203 -1.24 -3.28 25.68
N TRP A 204 -0.55 -3.79 24.66
CA TRP A 204 0.66 -3.18 24.11
C TRP A 204 0.27 -2.06 23.14
N GLU A 205 0.70 -0.82 23.38
CA GLU A 205 0.46 0.28 22.44
C GLU A 205 1.45 0.24 21.26
N LYS A 206 2.67 -0.24 21.53
CA LYS A 206 3.74 -0.46 20.55
C LYS A 206 4.40 -1.81 20.80
N LEU A 207 4.96 -2.38 19.73
CA LEU A 207 5.73 -3.62 19.81
C LEU A 207 7.12 -3.38 20.42
N GLU A 208 7.77 -2.27 20.03
CA GLU A 208 9.14 -1.94 20.41
C GLU A 208 9.24 -0.59 21.15
N GLY A 209 10.23 -0.47 22.04
CA GLY A 209 10.58 0.81 22.67
C GLY A 209 11.63 0.73 23.79
N GLN A 210 12.44 1.78 23.92
CA GLN A 210 13.38 1.97 25.03
C GLN A 210 12.75 2.84 26.13
N GLY A 211 12.57 2.27 27.31
CA GLY A 211 12.27 3.01 28.54
C GLY A 211 10.79 3.03 28.97
N ASP A 212 10.66 2.98 30.30
CA ASP A 212 9.52 2.86 31.20
C ASP A 212 8.16 2.37 30.67
N VAL A 213 7.66 1.32 31.32
CA VAL A 213 6.34 0.71 31.07
C VAL A 213 5.28 1.79 31.31
N PRO A 214 4.59 2.32 30.28
CA PRO A 214 3.47 3.21 30.50
C PRO A 214 2.45 2.48 31.36
N THR A 215 1.83 3.18 32.31
CA THR A 215 0.90 2.62 33.29
C THR A 215 -0.02 1.58 32.61
N PRO A 216 0.01 0.30 33.03
CA PRO A 216 -0.61 -0.77 32.27
C PRO A 216 -2.12 -0.55 32.18
N LYS A 217 -2.60 -0.22 30.98
CA LYS A 217 -4.03 -0.28 30.67
C LYS A 217 -4.37 -1.77 30.57
N GLN A 218 -5.04 -2.30 31.59
CA GLN A 218 -5.63 -3.63 31.55
C GLN A 218 -6.62 -3.71 30.37
N PHE A 219 -6.78 -4.91 29.81
CA PHE A 219 -7.89 -5.18 28.90
C PHE A 219 -9.20 -4.94 29.66
N VAL A 220 -9.76 -3.73 29.53
CA VAL A 220 -11.12 -3.47 29.96
C VAL A 220 -12.00 -4.14 28.91
N ALA A 221 -12.76 -5.16 29.31
CA ALA A 221 -13.85 -5.66 28.47
C ALA A 221 -14.75 -4.45 28.17
N ASP A 222 -14.83 -4.07 26.90
CA ASP A 222 -15.70 -2.99 26.44
C ASP A 222 -17.16 -3.36 26.75
N VAL A 223 -17.63 -3.05 27.95
CA VAL A 223 -19.06 -3.08 28.27
C VAL A 223 -19.77 -1.87 27.63
N LYS A 224 -19.03 -0.92 27.04
CA LYS A 224 -19.61 0.24 26.33
C LYS A 224 -18.73 0.76 25.20
N ASN A 225 -18.54 -0.05 24.15
CA ASN A 225 -18.27 0.51 22.82
C ASN A 225 -19.49 0.29 21.93
N LEU A 226 -20.53 1.08 22.21
CA LEU A 226 -21.51 1.47 21.19
C LEU A 226 -20.72 2.24 20.13
N TYR A 227 -20.39 1.57 19.04
CA TYR A 227 -19.87 2.22 17.85
C TYR A 227 -20.82 3.36 17.45
N PRO A 228 -20.36 4.59 17.20
CA PRO A 228 -21.21 5.55 16.53
C PRO A 228 -21.29 5.08 15.08
N SER A 229 -22.26 4.22 14.79
CA SER A 229 -22.59 3.84 13.42
C SER A 229 -22.87 5.13 12.65
N SER A 230 -22.08 5.41 11.63
CA SER A 230 -22.17 6.60 10.78
C SER A 230 -23.40 6.61 9.86
N SER A 231 -24.45 5.85 10.19
CA SER A 231 -25.75 5.94 9.53
C SER A 231 -26.87 6.08 10.59
N PRO A 232 -27.72 7.13 10.51
CA PRO A 232 -28.96 7.20 11.28
C PRO A 232 -30.02 6.19 10.78
N TYR A 233 -29.63 5.30 9.86
CA TYR A 233 -30.51 4.34 9.20
C TYR A 233 -29.95 2.94 9.40
N THR A 234 -30.56 2.20 10.32
CA THR A 234 -30.38 0.76 10.47
C THR A 234 -31.35 0.06 9.52
N ARG A 235 -30.92 -0.16 8.27
CA ARG A 235 -31.66 -1.06 7.37
C ARG A 235 -31.46 -2.47 7.90
N ASN A 236 -32.52 -3.05 8.47
CA ASN A 236 -32.48 -4.43 8.95
C ASN A 236 -32.46 -5.36 7.72
N TRP A 237 -31.26 -5.76 7.31
CA TRP A 237 -31.05 -6.58 6.11
C TRP A 237 -31.71 -7.96 6.21
N ASP A 238 -31.79 -8.54 7.40
CA ASP A 238 -32.51 -9.82 7.61
C ASP A 238 -34.01 -9.65 7.37
N LYS A 239 -34.57 -8.53 7.81
CA LYS A 239 -35.97 -8.17 7.54
C LYS A 239 -36.20 -7.88 6.06
N LEU A 240 -35.28 -7.16 5.41
CA LEU A 240 -35.36 -6.88 3.97
C LEU A 240 -35.26 -8.17 3.13
N VAL A 241 -34.40 -9.10 3.50
CA VAL A 241 -34.28 -10.42 2.84
C VAL A 241 -35.53 -11.26 3.09
N GLY A 242 -36.14 -11.16 4.27
CA GLY A 242 -37.43 -11.77 4.58
C GLY A 242 -38.57 -11.18 3.75
N GLU A 243 -38.65 -9.85 3.69
CA GLU A 243 -39.65 -9.09 2.92
C GLU A 243 -39.49 -9.36 1.42
N ILE A 244 -38.27 -9.35 0.86
CA ILE A 244 -38.02 -9.72 -0.55
C ILE A 244 -38.41 -11.17 -0.82
N LYS A 245 -38.12 -12.11 0.09
CA LYS A 245 -38.54 -13.50 -0.07
C LYS A 245 -40.05 -13.69 0.01
N GLU A 246 -40.75 -12.90 0.83
CA GLU A 246 -42.22 -12.89 0.86
C GLU A 246 -42.81 -12.19 -0.38
N GLU A 247 -42.18 -11.12 -0.85
CA GLU A 247 -42.57 -10.36 -2.04
C GLU A 247 -42.34 -11.20 -3.32
N GLU A 248 -41.23 -11.94 -3.45
CA GLU A 248 -41.00 -12.95 -4.51
C GLU A 248 -41.95 -14.15 -4.45
N LYS A 249 -42.62 -14.37 -3.30
CA LYS A 249 -43.57 -15.45 -3.09
C LYS A 249 -45.02 -15.00 -3.32
N ASN A 250 -45.29 -13.71 -3.13
CA ASN A 250 -46.60 -13.07 -3.31
C ASN A 250 -46.73 -12.25 -4.60
N GLU A 251 -45.63 -11.95 -5.30
CA GLU A 251 -45.69 -11.47 -6.67
C GLU A 251 -46.28 -12.60 -7.52
N LYS A 252 -47.51 -12.35 -7.98
CA LYS A 252 -48.07 -13.07 -9.12
C LYS A 252 -47.19 -12.77 -10.32
N LEU A 253 -46.16 -13.58 -10.51
CA LEU A 253 -45.36 -13.61 -11.72
C LEU A 253 -46.31 -13.95 -12.87
N GLU A 254 -46.81 -12.96 -13.59
CA GLU A 254 -47.59 -13.18 -14.81
C GLU A 254 -46.63 -13.35 -16.00
N GLY A 255 -46.93 -14.33 -16.87
CA GLY A 255 -46.16 -14.63 -18.08
C GLY A 255 -45.12 -15.74 -17.91
N ASP A 256 -44.03 -15.64 -18.68
CA ASP A 256 -43.03 -16.71 -18.86
C ASP A 256 -42.30 -17.12 -17.56
N ALA A 257 -42.21 -16.23 -16.57
CA ALA A 257 -41.53 -16.50 -15.30
C ALA A 257 -42.30 -17.49 -14.41
N ALA A 258 -43.64 -17.41 -14.35
CA ALA A 258 -44.45 -18.42 -13.65
C ALA A 258 -44.46 -19.74 -14.39
N LEU A 259 -44.48 -19.71 -15.72
CA LEU A 259 -44.42 -20.92 -16.53
C LEU A 259 -43.08 -21.65 -16.34
N ASN A 260 -41.97 -20.92 -16.28
CA ASN A 260 -40.66 -21.46 -15.97
C ASN A 260 -40.57 -22.05 -14.56
N ARG A 261 -41.16 -21.39 -13.55
CA ARG A 261 -41.26 -21.97 -12.20
C ARG A 261 -42.09 -23.26 -12.18
N LEU A 262 -43.21 -23.29 -12.92
CA LEU A 262 -44.03 -24.48 -13.06
C LEU A 262 -43.23 -25.64 -13.69
N PHE A 263 -42.43 -25.37 -14.74
CA PHE A 263 -41.58 -26.40 -15.35
C PHE A 263 -40.46 -26.89 -14.43
N GLN A 264 -39.84 -25.99 -13.66
CA GLN A 264 -38.84 -26.37 -12.67
C GLN A 264 -39.44 -27.27 -11.59
N GLN A 265 -40.66 -26.99 -11.16
CA GLN A 265 -41.38 -27.80 -10.18
C GLN A 265 -41.77 -29.17 -10.76
N ILE A 266 -42.30 -29.23 -11.99
CA ILE A 266 -42.61 -30.50 -12.66
C ILE A 266 -41.35 -31.34 -12.85
N TYR A 267 -40.20 -30.71 -13.13
CA TYR A 267 -38.93 -31.42 -13.23
C TYR A 267 -38.41 -31.89 -11.88
N SER A 268 -38.54 -31.10 -10.79
CA SER A 268 -38.10 -31.53 -9.46
C SER A 268 -38.94 -32.70 -8.93
N ASP A 269 -40.27 -32.61 -9.11
CA ASP A 269 -41.24 -33.54 -8.54
C ASP A 269 -41.50 -34.76 -9.46
N GLY A 270 -41.03 -34.69 -10.71
CA GLY A 270 -41.21 -35.74 -11.71
C GLY A 270 -40.37 -36.99 -11.47
N SER A 271 -40.93 -38.15 -11.87
CA SER A 271 -40.20 -39.42 -11.93
C SER A 271 -39.07 -39.37 -12.98
N ASP A 272 -38.13 -40.31 -12.91
CA ASP A 272 -37.00 -40.35 -13.84
C ASP A 272 -37.44 -40.45 -15.31
N GLU A 273 -38.59 -41.10 -15.58
CA GLU A 273 -39.18 -41.15 -16.92
C GLU A 273 -39.68 -39.78 -17.40
N VAL A 274 -40.28 -38.99 -16.51
CA VAL A 274 -40.74 -37.62 -16.80
C VAL A 274 -39.55 -36.71 -17.09
N LYS A 275 -38.50 -36.77 -16.26
CA LYS A 275 -37.25 -36.02 -16.48
C LYS A 275 -36.61 -36.39 -17.81
N ARG A 276 -36.60 -37.68 -18.15
CA ARG A 276 -36.05 -38.18 -19.42
C ARG A 276 -36.86 -37.69 -20.62
N ALA A 277 -38.19 -37.67 -20.52
CA ALA A 277 -39.08 -37.13 -21.54
C ALA A 277 -38.85 -35.65 -21.78
N MET A 278 -38.78 -34.87 -20.69
CA MET A 278 -38.55 -33.43 -20.73
C MET A 278 -37.21 -33.09 -21.37
N ASN A 279 -36.13 -33.77 -20.93
CA ASN A 279 -34.80 -33.53 -21.47
C ASN A 279 -34.70 -33.90 -22.96
N LYS A 280 -35.30 -35.02 -23.37
CA LYS A 280 -35.30 -35.44 -24.78
C LYS A 280 -36.09 -34.48 -25.65
N SER A 281 -37.32 -34.12 -25.27
CA SER A 281 -38.16 -33.21 -26.06
C SER A 281 -37.56 -31.82 -26.16
N PHE A 282 -37.00 -31.30 -25.05
CA PHE A 282 -36.38 -29.99 -25.01
C PHE A 282 -35.13 -29.94 -25.90
N MET A 283 -34.27 -30.96 -25.82
CA MET A 283 -33.05 -31.00 -26.61
C MET A 283 -33.32 -31.20 -28.11
N GLU A 284 -34.25 -32.08 -28.49
CA GLU A 284 -34.58 -32.34 -29.90
C GLU A 284 -35.31 -31.16 -30.58
N SER A 285 -36.15 -30.45 -29.83
CA SER A 285 -36.89 -29.28 -30.31
C SER A 285 -36.10 -27.97 -30.23
N GLY A 286 -34.83 -28.01 -29.81
CA GLY A 286 -34.03 -26.80 -29.64
C GLY A 286 -34.54 -25.86 -28.53
N GLY A 287 -35.31 -26.39 -27.58
CA GLY A 287 -35.88 -25.65 -26.46
C GLY A 287 -37.28 -25.08 -26.70
N THR A 288 -37.93 -25.44 -27.81
CA THR A 288 -39.25 -24.91 -28.18
C THR A 288 -40.43 -25.77 -27.68
N VAL A 289 -40.22 -27.07 -27.47
CA VAL A 289 -41.27 -28.03 -27.07
C VAL A 289 -40.85 -28.83 -25.85
N LEU A 290 -41.72 -28.87 -24.84
CA LEU A 290 -41.53 -29.64 -23.60
C LEU A 290 -42.66 -30.64 -23.40
N SER A 291 -42.34 -31.92 -23.24
CA SER A 291 -43.30 -33.00 -22.99
C SER A 291 -42.87 -33.87 -21.82
N THR A 292 -43.83 -34.27 -20.99
CA THR A 292 -43.61 -35.11 -19.80
C THR A 292 -43.90 -36.60 -20.06
N ASN A 293 -44.39 -36.97 -21.25
CA ASN A 293 -44.81 -38.34 -21.55
C ASN A 293 -43.73 -39.13 -22.32
N TRP A 294 -42.98 -39.95 -21.59
CA TRP A 294 -41.90 -40.78 -22.17
C TRP A 294 -42.40 -41.80 -23.20
N SER A 295 -43.61 -42.34 -23.05
CA SER A 295 -44.13 -43.37 -23.95
C SER A 295 -44.35 -42.85 -25.38
N ASP A 296 -44.57 -41.55 -25.51
CA ASP A 296 -44.75 -40.83 -26.76
C ASP A 296 -43.41 -40.33 -27.31
N VAL A 297 -42.73 -39.45 -26.56
CA VAL A 297 -41.46 -38.85 -27.04
C VAL A 297 -40.30 -39.83 -27.09
N GLY A 298 -40.38 -40.96 -26.41
CA GLY A 298 -39.37 -42.02 -26.50
C GLY A 298 -39.28 -42.61 -27.91
N LYS A 299 -40.40 -42.71 -28.63
CA LYS A 299 -40.51 -43.41 -29.92
C LYS A 299 -40.41 -42.50 -31.14
N ARG A 300 -40.79 -41.22 -31.01
CA ARG A 300 -40.72 -40.23 -32.10
C ARG A 300 -39.65 -39.17 -31.84
N LYS A 301 -39.24 -38.47 -32.90
CA LYS A 301 -38.41 -37.27 -32.80
C LYS A 301 -39.31 -36.07 -32.57
N VAL A 302 -38.94 -35.19 -31.65
CA VAL A 302 -39.70 -33.96 -31.39
C VAL A 302 -39.23 -32.87 -32.36
N GLU A 303 -40.15 -32.32 -33.15
CA GLU A 303 -39.88 -31.25 -34.10
C GLU A 303 -39.80 -29.89 -33.41
N ILE A 304 -39.07 -28.96 -34.02
CA ILE A 304 -38.92 -27.59 -33.55
C ILE A 304 -40.22 -26.85 -33.87
N ASN A 305 -40.93 -26.39 -32.84
CA ASN A 305 -42.18 -25.66 -33.00
C ASN A 305 -42.14 -24.41 -32.12
N PRO A 306 -41.54 -23.31 -32.59
CA PRO A 306 -41.43 -22.08 -31.83
C PRO A 306 -42.81 -21.45 -31.61
N PRO A 307 -43.00 -20.64 -30.56
CA PRO A 307 -44.23 -19.87 -30.35
C PRO A 307 -44.54 -18.96 -31.56
N ASP A 308 -45.82 -18.66 -31.78
CA ASP A 308 -46.32 -17.95 -32.98
C ASP A 308 -45.62 -16.60 -33.24
N ASP A 309 -45.07 -15.96 -32.21
CA ASP A 309 -44.35 -14.68 -32.28
C ASP A 309 -42.82 -14.81 -32.47
N MET A 310 -42.28 -16.02 -32.64
CA MET A 310 -40.84 -16.28 -32.72
C MET A 310 -40.44 -17.18 -33.90
N GLU A 311 -39.41 -16.79 -34.65
CA GLU A 311 -38.83 -17.60 -35.73
C GLU A 311 -37.57 -18.33 -35.27
N TRP A 312 -37.51 -19.65 -35.52
CA TRP A 312 -36.31 -20.43 -35.25
C TRP A 312 -35.18 -20.07 -36.23
N LYS A 313 -34.07 -19.53 -35.72
CA LYS A 313 -32.85 -19.30 -36.50
C LYS A 313 -31.77 -20.30 -36.14
N LYS A 314 -31.26 -21.01 -37.16
CA LYS A 314 -30.09 -21.87 -37.03
C LYS A 314 -28.83 -21.01 -37.13
N TYR A 315 -28.07 -20.95 -36.03
CA TYR A 315 -26.76 -20.31 -35.95
C TYR A 315 -25.63 -21.24 -36.39
#